data_AF-A0AA97H7N6-F1
#
_entry.id   AF-A0AA97H7N6-F1
#
_cell.length_a   1.000
_cell.length_b   1.000
_cell.length_c   1.000
_cell.angle_alpha   90.00
_cell.angle_beta   90.00
_cell.angle_gamma   90.00
#
_symmetry.space_group_name_H-M   'P 1'
#
loop_
_entity.id
_entity.type
_entity.pdbx_description
1 polymer ?
#
loop_
_entity_poly.entity_id
_entity_poly.type
_entity_poly.pdbx_seq_one_letter_code
_entity_poly.pdbx_strand_id
1 'polypeptide(L)'
;MQELLIILQDGFESDDVTVTVNGKEAASEGEVSTKMLLGMAGEMTVELPAKGATVAVEVRSRNLSASRKLAGKPKSLIVSIEEGELVLREGTGREAFL
;
A
#
# COMPACT_ATOMS: atom_id res chain seq x y z
N MET A 1 15.89 -7.23 -9.06
CA MET A 1 14.66 -6.94 -8.30
C MET A 1 14.57 -5.43 -8.16
N GLN A 2 13.38 -4.89 -7.95
CA GLN A 2 13.20 -3.45 -7.75
C GLN A 2 12.34 -3.24 -6.51
N GLU A 3 12.66 -2.22 -5.72
CA GLU A 3 11.87 -1.84 -4.55
C GLU A 3 10.67 -1.00 -4.98
N LEU A 4 9.55 -1.18 -4.30
CA LEU A 4 8.36 -0.34 -4.38
C LEU A 4 8.03 0.15 -2.98
N LEU A 5 7.90 1.46 -2.83
CA LEU A 5 7.41 2.07 -1.59
C LEU A 5 5.88 1.99 -1.55
N ILE A 6 5.33 1.33 -0.55
CA ILE A 6 3.90 1.37 -0.24
C ILE A 6 3.69 2.47 0.79
N ILE A 7 2.82 3.44 0.48
CA ILE A 7 2.49 4.56 1.36
C ILE A 7 1.05 4.35 1.82
N LEU A 8 0.85 4.14 3.12
CA LEU A 8 -0.47 4.05 3.74
C LEU A 8 -0.88 5.46 4.17
N GLN A 9 -1.83 6.06 3.45
CA GLN A 9 -2.20 7.46 3.61
C GLN A 9 -3.30 7.65 4.65
N ASP A 10 -4.57 7.67 4.23
CA ASP A 10 -5.71 8.03 5.07
C ASP A 10 -6.73 6.89 5.20
N GLY A 11 -7.56 6.96 6.24
CA GLY A 11 -8.73 6.12 6.46
C GLY A 11 -8.50 4.86 7.29
N PHE A 12 -7.31 4.68 7.87
CA PHE A 12 -6.95 3.51 8.69
C PHE A 12 -7.21 3.76 10.18
N GLU A 13 -7.77 2.77 10.88
CA GLU A 13 -8.15 2.85 12.30
C GLU A 13 -7.79 1.55 13.04
N SER A 14 -6.54 1.47 13.52
CA SER A 14 -5.96 0.26 14.15
C SER A 14 -6.12 -1.00 13.30
N ASP A 15 -5.85 -0.86 12.00
CA ASP A 15 -6.12 -1.85 10.97
C ASP A 15 -4.94 -2.81 10.73
N ASP A 16 -5.27 -4.05 10.34
CA ASP A 16 -4.27 -5.05 9.94
C ASP A 16 -4.12 -5.06 8.41
N VAL A 17 -2.95 -4.62 7.94
CA VAL A 17 -2.66 -4.44 6.51
C VAL A 17 -1.69 -5.50 6.03
N THR A 18 -2.06 -6.24 4.99
CA THR A 18 -1.19 -7.22 4.32
C THR A 18 -0.97 -6.84 2.86
N VAL A 19 0.28 -6.84 2.43
CA VAL A 19 0.67 -6.60 1.03
C VAL A 19 1.15 -7.91 0.43
N THR A 20 0.60 -8.26 -0.73
CA THR A 20 1.04 -9.42 -1.52
C THR A 20 1.57 -8.99 -2.88
N VAL A 21 2.60 -9.69 -3.36
CA VAL A 21 3.17 -9.54 -4.69
C VAL A 21 2.97 -10.84 -5.44
N ASN A 22 2.23 -10.80 -6.54
CA ASN A 22 1.81 -11.98 -7.31
C ASN A 22 1.16 -13.08 -6.45
N GLY A 23 0.34 -12.66 -5.47
CA GLY A 23 -0.39 -13.57 -4.57
C GLY A 23 0.45 -14.17 -3.44
N LYS A 24 1.72 -13.78 -3.28
CA LYS A 24 2.55 -14.15 -2.13
C LYS A 24 2.71 -12.97 -1.19
N GLU A 25 2.57 -13.21 0.10
CA GLU A 25 2.82 -12.18 1.12
C GLU A 25 4.24 -11.62 0.98
N ALA A 26 4.33 -10.29 0.96
CA ALA A 26 5.57 -9.55 0.83
C ALA A 26 5.83 -8.66 2.06
N ALA A 27 4.78 -8.14 2.67
CA ALA A 27 4.84 -7.39 3.92
C ALA A 27 3.49 -7.47 4.66
N SER A 28 3.52 -7.27 5.97
CA SER A 28 2.33 -7.17 6.81
C SER A 28 2.62 -6.26 8.00
N GLU A 29 1.66 -5.44 8.38
CA GLU A 29 1.75 -4.52 9.51
C GLU A 29 0.39 -4.46 10.21
N GLY A 30 0.40 -4.58 11.54
CA GLY A 30 -0.79 -4.52 12.38
C GLY A 30 -0.92 -3.19 13.11
N GLU A 31 -2.11 -2.91 13.64
CA GLU A 31 -2.42 -1.69 14.40
C GLU A 31 -2.18 -0.39 13.61
N VAL A 32 -2.29 -0.43 12.29
CA VAL A 32 -2.06 0.72 11.40
C VAL A 32 -3.16 1.76 11.60
N SER A 33 -2.77 2.98 11.95
CA SER A 33 -3.70 4.09 12.21
C SER A 33 -3.23 5.37 11.53
N THR A 34 -4.14 6.07 10.86
CA THR A 34 -3.80 7.36 10.26
C THR A 34 -3.49 8.40 11.33
N LYS A 35 -2.32 9.03 11.21
CA LYS A 35 -1.94 10.19 12.03
C LYS A 35 -2.51 11.44 11.38
N MET A 36 -3.59 11.98 11.94
CA MET A 36 -4.35 13.12 11.37
C MET A 36 -3.49 14.33 10.98
N LEU A 37 -2.43 14.64 11.76
CA LEU A 37 -1.55 15.77 11.47
C LEU A 37 -0.63 15.53 10.26
N LEU A 38 -0.38 14.27 9.91
CA LEU A 38 0.49 13.87 8.81
C LEU A 38 -0.31 13.42 7.58
N GLY A 39 -1.61 13.13 7.73
CA GLY A 39 -2.41 12.51 6.67
C GLY A 39 -1.84 11.16 6.21
N MET A 40 -1.10 10.48 7.09
CA MET A 40 -0.35 9.27 6.80
C MET A 40 -0.45 8.29 7.97
N ALA A 41 -0.65 7.01 7.66
CA ALA A 41 -0.64 5.93 8.63
C ALA A 41 0.74 5.29 8.76
N GLY A 42 1.45 5.12 7.65
CA GLY A 42 2.78 4.51 7.63
C GLY A 42 3.30 4.26 6.23
N GLU A 43 4.47 3.66 6.14
CA GLU A 43 5.06 3.23 4.87
C GLU A 43 5.81 1.91 5.05
N MET A 44 5.88 1.13 3.97
CA MET A 44 6.63 -0.11 3.92
C MET A 44 7.24 -0.31 2.54
N THR A 45 8.37 -1.01 2.47
CA THR A 45 9.03 -1.32 1.20
C THR A 45 8.82 -2.78 0.85
N VAL A 46 8.44 -3.07 -0.39
CA VAL A 46 8.29 -4.43 -0.91
C VAL A 46 9.15 -4.65 -2.14
N GLU A 47 9.65 -5.88 -2.32
CA GLU A 47 10.40 -6.26 -3.50
C GLU A 47 9.48 -6.69 -4.65
N LEU A 48 9.71 -6.13 -5.83
CA LEU A 48 9.05 -6.52 -7.07
C LEU A 48 9.99 -7.27 -8.02
N PRO A 49 9.47 -8.26 -8.76
CA PRO A 49 10.17 -8.84 -9.90
C PRO A 49 10.37 -7.83 -11.04
N ALA A 50 11.41 -8.03 -11.83
CA ALA A 50 11.85 -7.06 -12.86
C ALA A 50 10.88 -6.87 -14.05
N LYS A 51 9.91 -7.76 -14.25
CA LYS A 51 9.00 -7.76 -15.41
C LYS A 51 7.60 -7.20 -15.10
N GLY A 52 7.46 -6.48 -13.99
CA GLY A 52 6.17 -6.05 -13.46
C GLY A 52 5.52 -7.11 -12.57
N ALA A 53 4.53 -6.71 -11.80
CA ALA A 53 3.87 -7.55 -10.81
C ALA A 53 2.44 -7.09 -10.56
N THR A 54 1.60 -8.00 -10.05
CA THR A 54 0.34 -7.61 -9.41
C THR A 54 0.61 -7.43 -7.93
N VAL A 55 0.39 -6.22 -7.43
CA VAL A 55 0.43 -5.92 -6.00
C VAL A 55 -1.00 -5.88 -5.50
N ALA A 56 -1.30 -6.61 -4.42
CA ALA A 56 -2.58 -6.53 -3.75
C ALA A 56 -2.37 -6.08 -2.30
N VAL A 57 -3.30 -5.29 -1.81
CA VAL A 57 -3.36 -4.86 -0.41
C VAL A 57 -4.68 -5.35 0.17
N GLU A 58 -4.61 -5.90 1.37
CA GLU A 58 -5.74 -6.39 2.14
C GLU A 58 -5.76 -5.71 3.50
N VAL A 59 -6.93 -5.25 3.93
CA VAL A 59 -7.19 -4.75 5.28
C VAL A 59 -8.18 -5.72 5.94
N ARG A 60 -7.65 -6.73 6.61
CA ARG A 60 -8.44 -7.91 7.06
C ARG A 60 -9.46 -7.55 8.12
N SER A 61 -9.09 -6.67 9.05
CA SER A 61 -9.95 -6.10 10.09
C SER A 61 -11.26 -5.54 9.53
N ARG A 62 -11.26 -5.10 8.26
CA ARG A 62 -12.40 -4.44 7.59
C ARG A 62 -12.92 -5.19 6.37
N ASN A 63 -12.38 -6.37 6.07
CA ASN A 63 -12.72 -7.16 4.90
C ASN A 63 -12.61 -6.36 3.58
N LEU A 64 -11.59 -5.49 3.49
CA LEU A 64 -11.31 -4.69 2.29
C LEU A 64 -10.10 -5.26 1.57
N SER A 65 -10.16 -5.29 0.24
CA SER A 65 -9.00 -5.65 -0.57
C SER A 65 -9.05 -4.96 -1.92
N ALA A 66 -7.88 -4.67 -2.46
CA ALA A 66 -7.74 -4.14 -3.80
C ALA A 66 -6.39 -4.57 -4.38
N SER A 67 -6.34 -4.66 -5.71
CA SER A 67 -5.13 -5.07 -6.40
C SER A 67 -4.87 -4.21 -7.62
N ARG A 68 -3.59 -4.07 -7.96
CA ARG A 68 -3.16 -3.28 -9.10
C ARG A 68 -2.02 -3.96 -9.82
N LYS A 69 -2.15 -4.05 -11.14
CA LYS A 69 -1.05 -4.51 -12.01
C LYS A 69 -0.12 -3.34 -12.26
N LEU A 70 1.13 -3.50 -11.85
CA LEU A 70 2.19 -2.53 -12.01
C LEU A 70 3.03 -2.88 -13.24
N ALA A 71 3.06 -1.95 -14.20
CA ALA A 71 3.88 -2.05 -15.40
C ALA A 71 5.05 -1.06 -15.30
N GLY A 72 6.25 -1.48 -15.73
CA GLY A 72 7.43 -0.62 -15.70
C GLY A 72 8.04 -0.45 -14.31
N LYS A 73 8.41 0.78 -13.95
CA LYS A 73 9.15 1.12 -12.73
C LYS A 73 8.40 2.14 -11.86
N PRO A 74 7.18 1.82 -11.36
CA PRO A 74 6.53 2.69 -10.39
C PRO A 74 7.42 2.83 -9.16
N LYS A 75 7.44 4.04 -8.60
CA LYS A 75 8.29 4.38 -7.46
C LYS A 75 7.55 4.17 -6.14
N SER A 76 6.27 4.48 -6.11
CA SER A 76 5.41 4.22 -4.98
C SER A 76 4.03 3.72 -5.38
N LEU A 77 3.33 3.09 -4.44
CA LEU A 77 1.92 2.78 -4.48
C LEU A 77 1.28 3.39 -3.24
N ILE A 78 0.37 4.34 -3.46
CA ILE A 78 -0.36 5.04 -2.43
C ILE A 78 -1.64 4.25 -2.16
N VAL A 79 -1.89 3.97 -0.89
CA VAL A 79 -3.01 3.18 -0.39
C VAL A 79 -3.80 4.04 0.58
N SER A 80 -5.10 4.17 0.34
CA SER A 80 -6.03 4.87 1.22
C SER A 80 -7.34 4.11 1.34
N ILE A 81 -8.09 4.36 2.41
CA ILE A 81 -9.49 3.96 2.51
C ILE A 81 -10.34 5.21 2.28
N GLU A 82 -11.02 5.26 1.14
CA GLU A 82 -11.86 6.38 0.72
C GLU A 82 -13.29 5.88 0.56
N GLU A 83 -14.26 6.55 1.20
CA GLU A 83 -15.68 6.18 1.12
C GLU A 83 -15.97 4.71 1.46
N GLY A 84 -15.14 4.10 2.30
CA GLY A 84 -15.26 2.69 2.71
C GLY A 84 -14.60 1.69 1.76
N GLU A 85 -13.90 2.15 0.72
CA GLU A 85 -13.21 1.31 -0.25
C GLU A 85 -11.69 1.48 -0.17
N LEU A 86 -10.96 0.39 -0.44
CA LEU A 86 -9.50 0.44 -0.51
C LEU A 86 -9.06 0.93 -1.90
N VAL A 87 -8.42 2.10 -1.95
CA VAL A 87 -8.01 2.77 -3.18
C VAL A 87 -6.50 2.67 -3.35
N LEU A 88 -6.06 2.22 -4.54
CA LEU A 88 -4.65 2.06 -4.90
C LEU A 88 -4.28 3.00 -6.05
N ARG A 89 -3.34 3.92 -5.82
CA ARG A 89 -2.83 4.87 -6.83
C ARG A 89 -1.32 4.73 -7.02
N GLU A 90 -0.87 4.70 -8.26
CA GLU A 90 0.56 4.73 -8.57
C GLU A 90 1.12 6.13 -8.30
N GLY A 91 2.23 6.20 -7.57
CA GLY A 91 2.90 7.43 -7.22
C GLY A 91 4.31 7.55 -7.82
N THR A 92 4.89 8.73 -7.62
CA THR A 92 6.20 9.14 -8.14
C THR A 92 7.35 8.89 -7.15
N GLY A 93 7.03 8.49 -5.92
CA GLY A 93 7.97 8.29 -4.82
C GLY A 93 8.36 9.57 -4.09
N ARG A 94 7.71 10.70 -4.40
CA ARG A 94 7.95 12.01 -3.76
C ARG A 94 6.90 12.35 -2.71
N GLU A 95 5.90 11.50 -2.56
CA GLU A 95 4.73 11.73 -1.71
C GLU A 95 5.01 11.47 -0.23
N ALA A 96 6.06 10.71 0.11
CA ALA A 96 6.45 10.40 1.48
C ALA A 96 7.15 11.57 2.23
N PHE A 97 7.29 12.74 1.61
CA PHE A 97 8.03 13.89 2.15
C PHE A 97 7.16 15.13 2.41
N LEU A 98 5.83 15.00 2.37
CA LEU A 98 4.89 16.11 2.58
C LEU A 98 4.26 16.08 3.97
#